data_AF-A0A2T5XZ25-F1
#
_entry.id   AF-A0A2T5XZ25-F1
#
_cell.length_a   1.000
_cell.length_b   1.000
_cell.length_c   1.000
_cell.angle_alpha   90.00
_cell.angle_beta   90.00
_cell.angle_gamma   90.00
#
_symmetry.space_group_name_H-M   'P 1'
#
loop_
_entity.id
_entity.type
_entity.pdbx_description
1 polymer ?
#
loop_
_entity_poly.entity_id
_entity_poly.type
_entity_poly.pdbx_seq_one_letter_code
_entity_poly.pdbx_strand_id
1 'polypeptide(L)'
;MEFTGEFYPFYSDKPIEIVVQKMLDFAKSIGYQWEYFNQEEYDHRGYFFWKNKKMLTIHDEKGYNTLMNGEGCFCLELKETNLNCGAKYFEFEQEPYDSFYNDFYCIFSKVYYYYLVLPETIDENDFSQKVFNTLREILKS
;
A
#
# COMPACT_ATOMS: atom_id res chain seq x y z
N MET A 1 -10.75 16.38 9.29
CA MET A 1 -9.37 16.40 8.78
C MET A 1 -9.42 15.60 7.49
N GLU A 2 -9.01 16.17 6.35
CA GLU A 2 -8.91 15.38 5.12
C GLU A 2 -7.87 14.28 5.36
N PHE A 3 -8.21 13.04 5.02
CA PHE A 3 -7.21 11.98 4.95
C PHE A 3 -6.21 12.39 3.87
N THR A 4 -4.94 12.52 4.24
CA THR A 4 -3.86 12.83 3.31
C THR A 4 -3.17 11.54 2.89
N GLY A 5 -2.49 11.56 1.75
CA GLY A 5 -1.73 10.42 1.23
C GLY A 5 -2.44 9.67 0.11
N GLU A 6 -1.64 8.90 -0.62
CA GLU A 6 -2.06 8.15 -1.80
C GLU A 6 -2.16 6.67 -1.48
N PHE A 7 -3.29 6.07 -1.88
CA PHE A 7 -3.69 4.76 -1.43
C PHE A 7 -3.56 3.70 -2.53
N TYR A 8 -2.88 2.60 -2.21
CA TYR A 8 -2.62 1.51 -3.15
C TYR A 8 -3.01 0.16 -2.55
N PRO A 9 -4.19 -0.38 -2.92
CA PRO A 9 -4.63 -1.70 -2.48
C PRO A 9 -4.00 -2.83 -3.31
N PHE A 10 -3.59 -3.89 -2.63
CA PHE A 10 -3.11 -5.12 -3.24
C PHE A 10 -3.77 -6.34 -2.61
N TYR A 11 -4.12 -7.31 -3.45
CA TYR A 11 -4.46 -8.67 -3.02
C TYR A 11 -3.36 -9.61 -3.49
N SER A 12 -2.91 -10.50 -2.61
CA SER A 12 -1.86 -11.47 -2.90
C SER A 12 -2.08 -12.75 -2.10
N ASP A 13 -1.57 -13.86 -2.62
CA ASP A 13 -1.49 -15.14 -1.93
C ASP A 13 -0.31 -15.22 -0.95
N LYS A 14 0.55 -14.19 -0.92
CA LYS A 14 1.73 -14.16 -0.07
C LYS A 14 1.41 -13.93 1.40
N PRO A 15 1.94 -14.76 2.32
CA PRO A 15 1.75 -14.59 3.75
C PRO A 15 2.25 -13.25 4.28
N ILE A 16 1.47 -12.66 5.19
CA ILE A 16 1.76 -11.38 5.86
C ILE A 16 3.14 -11.41 6.50
N GLU A 17 3.51 -12.49 7.17
CA GLU A 17 4.77 -12.58 7.91
C GLU A 17 5.98 -12.44 6.97
N ILE A 18 5.89 -13.03 5.78
CA ILE A 18 6.95 -12.97 4.76
C ILE A 18 7.04 -11.56 4.18
N VAL A 19 5.90 -10.96 3.83
CA VAL A 19 5.86 -9.62 3.22
C VAL A 19 6.33 -8.57 4.21
N VAL A 20 5.84 -8.61 5.45
CA VAL A 20 6.25 -7.71 6.53
C VAL A 20 7.75 -7.81 6.75
N GLN A 21 8.31 -9.02 6.92
CA GLN A 21 9.75 -9.16 7.17
C GLN A 21 10.58 -8.51 6.06
N LYS A 22 10.23 -8.75 4.78
CA LYS A 22 10.93 -8.12 3.64
C LYS A 22 10.77 -6.59 3.62
N MET A 23 9.60 -6.08 3.98
CA MET A 23 9.35 -4.63 4.07
C MET A 23 10.11 -3.97 5.23
N LEU A 24 10.25 -4.65 6.38
CA LEU A 24 11.05 -4.16 7.49
C LEU A 24 12.55 -4.14 7.12
N ASP A 25 13.02 -5.16 6.41
CA ASP A 25 14.41 -5.21 5.90
C ASP A 25 14.66 -4.07 4.90
N PHE A 26 13.71 -3.81 4.00
CA PHE A 26 13.76 -2.67 3.11
C PHE A 26 13.79 -1.34 3.87
N ALA A 27 12.87 -1.12 4.82
CA ALA A 27 12.81 0.10 5.63
C ALA A 27 14.15 0.35 6.33
N LYS A 28 14.73 -0.69 6.93
CA LYS A 28 16.06 -0.62 7.55
C LYS A 28 17.15 -0.21 6.55
N SER A 29 17.11 -0.75 5.32
CA SER A 29 18.09 -0.43 4.26
C SER A 29 18.06 1.03 3.82
N ILE A 30 16.90 1.70 3.92
CA ILE A 30 16.74 3.13 3.60
C ILE A 30 16.82 4.03 4.83
N GLY A 31 17.18 3.47 6.00
CA GLY A 31 17.34 4.20 7.25
C GLY A 31 16.02 4.60 7.92
N TYR A 32 14.94 3.89 7.62
CA TYR A 32 13.64 4.08 8.25
C TYR A 32 13.48 3.17 9.47
N GLN A 33 12.73 3.68 10.44
CA GLN A 33 12.22 2.95 11.59
C GLN A 33 10.70 2.82 11.46
N TRP A 34 10.09 2.03 12.33
CA TRP A 34 8.67 1.71 12.25
C TRP A 34 8.03 1.48 13.61
N GLU A 35 6.72 1.59 13.63
CA GLU A 35 5.86 1.22 14.74
C GLU A 35 4.75 0.30 14.24
N TYR A 36 4.51 -0.78 14.97
CA TYR A 36 3.35 -1.63 14.76
C TYR A 36 2.14 -1.01 15.44
N PHE A 37 1.01 -0.98 14.73
CA PHE A 37 -0.28 -0.63 15.30
C PHE A 37 -1.28 -1.76 15.10
N ASN A 38 -2.20 -1.88 16.05
CA ASN A 38 -3.34 -2.78 15.99
C ASN A 38 -4.56 -2.09 16.59
N GLN A 39 -5.51 -1.72 15.75
CA GLN A 39 -6.78 -1.13 16.11
C GLN A 39 -7.87 -2.16 15.85
N GLU A 40 -8.04 -3.08 16.80
CA GLU A 40 -8.94 -4.24 16.67
C GLU A 40 -10.39 -3.82 16.37
N GLU A 41 -10.85 -2.70 16.93
CA GLU A 41 -12.19 -2.14 16.72
C GLU A 41 -12.50 -1.82 15.26
N TYR A 42 -11.46 -1.53 14.46
CA TYR A 42 -11.58 -1.19 13.04
C TYR A 42 -11.07 -2.30 12.12
N ASP A 43 -10.54 -3.41 12.66
CA ASP A 43 -9.83 -4.44 11.88
C ASP A 43 -8.66 -3.85 11.07
N HIS A 44 -7.99 -2.85 11.66
CA HIS A 44 -6.86 -2.15 11.07
C HIS A 44 -5.59 -2.48 11.85
N ARG A 45 -4.65 -3.16 11.21
CA ARG A 45 -3.32 -3.41 11.76
C ARG A 45 -2.27 -3.23 10.69
N GLY A 46 -1.07 -2.85 11.09
CA GLY A 46 -0.03 -2.55 10.13
C GLY A 46 1.21 -1.95 10.76
N TYR A 47 2.00 -1.36 9.89
CA TYR A 47 3.24 -0.70 10.26
C TYR A 47 3.28 0.71 9.68
N PHE A 48 3.59 1.67 10.54
CA PHE A 48 3.85 3.05 10.15
C PHE A 48 5.36 3.28 10.12
N PHE A 49 5.87 3.94 9.07
CA PHE A 49 7.30 4.06 8.81
C PHE A 49 7.73 5.52 8.68
N TRP A 50 8.85 5.87 9.31
CA TRP A 50 9.45 7.21 9.22
C TRP A 50 10.98 7.16 9.33
N LYS A 51 11.66 8.19 8.84
CA LYS A 51 13.14 8.23 8.85
C LYS A 51 13.72 8.79 10.15
N ASN A 52 13.14 9.88 10.65
CA ASN A 52 13.63 10.58 11.85
C ASN A 52 12.51 11.36 12.53
N LYS A 53 12.77 11.83 13.75
CA LYS A 53 11.77 12.55 14.57
C LYS A 53 11.19 13.77 13.87
N LYS A 54 11.99 14.50 13.08
CA LYS A 54 11.52 15.69 12.35
C LYS A 54 10.47 15.32 11.30
N MET A 55 10.69 14.22 10.56
CA MET A 55 9.74 13.71 9.58
C MET A 55 8.41 13.33 10.23
N LEU A 56 8.46 12.62 11.38
CA LEU A 56 7.28 12.26 12.15
C LEU A 56 6.50 13.49 12.62
N THR A 57 7.18 14.49 13.21
CA THR A 57 6.52 15.72 13.67
C THR A 57 5.84 16.49 12.52
N ILE A 58 6.49 16.59 11.35
CA ILE A 58 5.87 17.24 10.19
C ILE A 58 4.65 16.43 9.71
N HIS A 59 4.73 15.11 9.76
CA HIS A 59 3.58 14.25 9.45
C HIS A 59 2.41 14.48 10.41
N ASP A 60 2.66 14.59 11.71
CA ASP A 60 1.60 14.84 12.70
C ASP A 60 0.92 16.21 12.47
N GLU A 61 1.67 17.21 11.99
CA GLU A 61 1.17 18.56 11.73
C GLU A 61 0.46 18.70 10.38
N LYS A 62 0.95 18.01 9.34
CA LYS A 62 0.55 18.24 7.93
C LYS A 62 0.00 17.01 7.22
N GLY A 63 0.05 15.86 7.85
CA GLY A 63 -0.25 14.58 7.23
C GLY A 63 0.87 14.07 6.32
N TYR A 64 0.51 13.18 5.40
CA TYR A 64 1.41 12.62 4.39
C TYR A 64 2.00 13.72 3.48
N ASN A 65 3.33 13.76 3.36
CA ASN A 65 4.06 14.79 2.62
C ASN A 65 5.50 14.36 2.31
N THR A 66 6.16 15.05 1.38
CA THR A 66 7.54 14.78 0.94
C THR A 66 8.50 15.95 1.19
N LEU A 67 8.14 16.86 2.10
CA LEU A 67 8.86 18.13 2.34
C LEU A 67 10.33 17.93 2.79
N MET A 68 10.70 16.71 3.19
CA MET A 68 12.05 16.36 3.61
C MET A 68 12.79 15.65 2.47
N ASN A 69 13.41 16.44 1.58
CA ASN A 69 14.23 15.95 0.47
C ASN A 69 13.49 14.99 -0.48
N GLY A 70 12.18 15.17 -0.67
CA GLY A 70 11.36 14.29 -1.52
C GLY A 70 10.97 12.96 -0.85
N GLU A 71 11.36 12.73 0.41
CA GLU A 71 11.00 11.55 1.20
C GLU A 71 9.89 11.88 2.21
N GLY A 72 9.07 10.88 2.54
CA GLY A 72 7.96 11.02 3.49
C GLY A 72 7.75 9.80 4.36
N CYS A 73 6.79 9.89 5.29
CA CYS A 73 6.26 8.73 5.99
C CYS A 73 5.44 7.85 5.04
N PHE A 74 5.38 6.55 5.30
CA PHE A 74 4.48 5.62 4.60
C PHE A 74 3.89 4.62 5.58
N CYS A 75 2.78 3.99 5.19
CA CYS A 75 2.09 2.99 6.00
C CYS A 75 1.81 1.73 5.18
N LEU A 76 1.92 0.56 5.81
CA LEU A 76 1.47 -0.70 5.25
C LEU A 76 0.45 -1.34 6.19
N GLU A 77 -0.82 -1.34 5.79
CA GLU A 77 -1.89 -2.06 6.48
C GLU A 77 -2.04 -3.48 5.95
N LEU A 78 -2.46 -4.39 6.83
CA LEU A 78 -2.36 -5.83 6.64
C LEU A 78 -3.64 -6.52 7.10
N LYS A 79 -4.25 -7.31 6.21
CA LYS A 79 -5.46 -8.06 6.55
C LYS A 79 -5.47 -9.43 5.88
N GLU A 80 -5.90 -10.45 6.61
CA GLU A 80 -6.30 -11.72 6.01
C GLU A 80 -7.79 -11.64 5.69
N THR A 81 -8.16 -11.95 4.44
CA THR A 81 -9.56 -11.82 4.01
C THR A 81 -9.88 -12.83 2.91
N ASN A 82 -11.12 -12.78 2.44
CA ASN A 82 -11.55 -13.47 1.23
C ASN A 82 -11.66 -12.43 0.08
N LEU A 83 -11.48 -12.89 -1.15
CA LEU A 83 -11.75 -12.09 -2.33
C LEU A 83 -12.85 -12.78 -3.12
N ASN A 84 -14.07 -12.27 -2.97
CA ASN A 84 -15.23 -12.70 -3.72
C ASN A 84 -15.80 -11.49 -4.46
N CYS A 85 -15.30 -11.24 -5.67
CA CYS A 85 -15.66 -10.05 -6.44
C CYS A 85 -15.75 -10.35 -7.94
N GLY A 86 -16.49 -9.50 -8.66
CA GLY A 86 -16.45 -9.45 -10.11
C GLY A 86 -15.56 -8.31 -10.57
N ALA A 87 -14.68 -8.58 -11.51
CA ALA A 87 -13.89 -7.58 -12.22
C ALA A 87 -14.46 -7.42 -13.63
N LYS A 88 -14.58 -6.16 -14.07
CA LYS A 88 -15.05 -5.82 -15.41
C LYS A 88 -13.95 -5.13 -16.18
N TYR A 89 -13.77 -5.54 -17.42
CA TYR A 89 -12.90 -4.84 -18.35
C TYR A 89 -13.68 -3.72 -19.05
N PHE A 90 -13.16 -2.50 -19.05
CA PHE A 90 -13.75 -1.39 -19.79
C PHE A 90 -12.65 -0.52 -20.41
N GLU A 91 -12.92 -0.02 -21.62
CA GLU A 91 -12.11 1.00 -22.28
C GLU A 91 -12.88 2.34 -22.23
N PHE A 92 -12.18 3.44 -21.94
CA PHE A 92 -12.82 4.76 -21.77
C PHE A 92 -13.30 5.40 -23.09
N GLU A 93 -12.76 5.02 -24.25
CA GLU A 93 -12.95 5.75 -25.52
C GLU A 93 -13.41 4.90 -26.73
N GLN A 94 -13.84 3.65 -26.57
CA GLN A 94 -14.36 2.84 -27.69
C GLN A 94 -15.74 2.25 -27.39
N GLU A 95 -16.53 2.00 -28.44
CA GLU A 95 -17.77 1.23 -28.31
C GLU A 95 -17.48 -0.05 -27.52
N PRO A 96 -18.35 -0.42 -26.55
CA PRO A 96 -18.07 -1.54 -25.67
C PRO A 96 -17.78 -2.79 -26.51
N TYR A 97 -16.53 -3.24 -26.48
CA TYR A 97 -16.18 -4.57 -26.96
C TYR A 97 -17.15 -5.53 -26.31
N ASP A 98 -17.80 -6.41 -27.08
CA ASP A 98 -18.85 -7.31 -26.61
C ASP A 98 -18.35 -8.07 -25.36
N SER A 99 -18.68 -7.53 -24.17
CA SER A 99 -17.80 -7.56 -22.99
C SER A 99 -17.88 -8.87 -22.22
N PHE A 100 -18.65 -9.82 -22.76
CA PHE A 100 -18.97 -11.07 -22.09
C PHE A 100 -17.74 -11.93 -21.82
N TYR A 101 -16.67 -11.79 -22.62
CA TYR A 101 -15.47 -12.61 -22.49
C TYR A 101 -14.37 -12.02 -21.59
N ASN A 102 -14.49 -10.76 -21.17
CA ASN A 102 -13.44 -10.06 -20.41
C ASN A 102 -13.85 -9.73 -18.96
N ASP A 103 -15.12 -9.94 -18.60
CA ASP A 103 -15.57 -9.93 -17.22
C ASP A 103 -15.18 -11.27 -16.54
N PHE A 104 -14.66 -11.21 -15.32
CA PHE A 104 -14.29 -12.42 -14.57
C PHE A 104 -14.63 -12.30 -13.10
N TYR A 105 -14.87 -13.46 -12.47
CA TYR A 105 -15.13 -13.57 -11.04
C TYR A 105 -13.89 -14.12 -10.32
N CYS A 106 -13.46 -13.42 -9.28
CA CYS A 106 -12.45 -13.86 -8.34
C CYS A 106 -13.16 -14.51 -7.15
N ILE A 107 -12.88 -15.78 -6.88
CA ILE A 107 -13.39 -16.51 -5.70
C ILE A 107 -12.21 -17.17 -4.98
N PHE A 108 -11.61 -16.43 -4.06
CA PHE A 108 -10.50 -16.88 -3.23
C PHE A 108 -10.93 -16.90 -1.77
N SER A 109 -10.92 -18.07 -1.15
CA SER A 109 -11.34 -18.27 0.26
C SER A 109 -10.35 -17.68 1.27
N LYS A 110 -9.08 -17.57 0.88
CA LYS A 110 -8.01 -16.95 1.67
C LYS A 110 -7.08 -16.17 0.75
N VAL A 111 -7.00 -14.87 1.00
CA VAL A 111 -6.02 -13.95 0.40
C VAL A 111 -5.51 -13.01 1.48
N TYR A 112 -4.35 -12.43 1.22
CA TYR A 112 -3.79 -11.37 2.03
C TYR A 112 -3.99 -10.04 1.31
N TYR A 113 -4.58 -9.10 2.03
CA TYR A 113 -4.79 -7.73 1.62
C TYR A 113 -3.70 -6.86 2.22
N TYR A 114 -3.06 -6.07 1.35
CA TYR A 114 -2.03 -5.11 1.69
C TYR A 114 -2.48 -3.74 1.22
N TYR A 115 -2.54 -2.76 2.12
CA TYR A 115 -2.91 -1.39 1.79
C TYR A 115 -1.72 -0.48 2.05
N LEU A 116 -1.09 -0.02 0.97
CA LEU A 116 0.07 0.86 1.05
C LEU A 116 -0.40 2.31 0.95
N VAL A 117 -0.03 3.13 1.94
CA VAL A 117 -0.28 4.57 1.93
C VAL A 117 1.05 5.30 1.74
N LEU A 118 1.12 6.13 0.70
CA LEU A 118 2.32 6.85 0.29
C LEU A 118 2.14 8.35 0.42
N PRO A 119 3.24 9.13 0.54
CA PRO A 119 3.15 10.55 0.75
C PRO A 119 2.64 11.35 -0.47
N GLU A 120 2.90 10.84 -1.68
CA GLU A 120 2.55 11.42 -2.99
C GLU A 120 2.34 10.29 -4.01
N THR A 121 1.84 10.63 -5.20
CA THR A 121 1.56 9.63 -6.25
C THR A 121 2.84 8.98 -6.76
N ILE A 122 2.74 7.73 -7.23
CA ILE A 122 3.89 6.98 -7.78
C ILE A 122 4.44 7.54 -9.10
N ASP A 123 3.70 8.43 -9.75
CA ASP A 123 4.09 9.06 -11.01
C ASP A 123 4.82 10.40 -10.78
N GLU A 124 4.60 11.03 -9.62
CA GLU A 124 5.14 12.36 -9.30
C GLU A 124 6.32 12.32 -8.32
N ASN A 125 6.51 11.22 -7.59
CA ASN A 125 7.51 11.13 -6.53
C ASN A 125 8.35 9.84 -6.57
N ASP A 126 9.68 10.00 -6.72
CA ASP A 126 10.64 8.89 -6.78
C ASP A 126 10.65 8.01 -5.52
N PHE A 127 10.46 8.60 -4.34
CA PHE A 127 10.41 7.85 -3.08
C PHE A 127 9.15 6.97 -3.02
N SER A 128 7.97 7.54 -3.29
CA SER A 128 6.71 6.80 -3.40
C SER A 128 6.84 5.65 -4.40
N GLN A 129 7.37 5.93 -5.60
CA GLN A 129 7.56 4.93 -6.64
C GLN A 129 8.48 3.79 -6.17
N LYS A 130 9.58 4.12 -5.48
CA LYS A 130 10.52 3.13 -4.92
C LYS A 130 9.86 2.22 -3.88
N VAL A 131 9.09 2.79 -2.94
CA VAL A 131 8.38 2.01 -1.91
C VAL A 131 7.33 1.11 -2.57
N PHE A 132 6.53 1.66 -3.50
CA PHE A 132 5.53 0.92 -4.27
C PHE A 132 6.13 -0.28 -5.01
N ASN A 133 7.18 -0.03 -5.79
CA ASN A 133 7.83 -1.08 -6.58
C ASN A 133 8.46 -2.15 -5.67
N THR A 134 9.00 -1.76 -4.52
CA THR A 134 9.54 -2.71 -3.55
C THR A 134 8.46 -3.66 -3.05
N LEU A 135 7.32 -3.13 -2.59
CA LEU A 135 6.21 -3.99 -2.16
C LEU A 135 5.72 -4.86 -3.32
N ARG A 136 5.55 -4.29 -4.53
CA ARG A 136 5.09 -5.02 -5.71
C ARG A 136 6.00 -6.19 -6.06
N GLU A 137 7.32 -6.03 -6.01
CA GLU A 137 8.26 -7.13 -6.28
C GLU A 137 8.29 -8.17 -5.15
N ILE A 138 8.13 -7.73 -3.89
CA ILE A 138 7.92 -8.64 -2.75
C ILE A 138 6.66 -9.49 -2.97
N LEU A 139 5.57 -8.90 -3.47
CA LEU A 139 4.31 -9.58 -3.74
C LEU A 139 4.35 -10.50 -4.98
N LYS A 140 5.34 -10.36 -5.88
CA LYS A 140 5.52 -11.23 -7.06
C LYS A 140 6.49 -12.40 -6.86
N SER A 141 7.59 -12.20 -6.11
CA SER A 141 8.70 -13.16 -5.85
C SER A 141 8.44 -14.47 -5.08
#